data_AF-A0A1M4ZM46-F1
#
_entry.id   AF-A0A1M4ZM46-F1
#
_cell.length_a   1.000
_cell.length_b   1.000
_cell.length_c   1.000
_cell.angle_alpha   90.00
_cell.angle_beta   90.00
_cell.angle_gamma   90.00
#
_symmetry.space_group_name_H-M   'P 1'
#
loop_
_entity.id
_entity.type
_entity.pdbx_description
1 polymer ?
#
loop_
_entity_poly.entity_id
_entity_poly.type
_entity_poly.pdbx_seq_one_letter_code
_entity_poly.pdbx_strand_id
1 'polypeptide(L)'
;MLFRNLPGPVKLALAILAWALILWIFTLGYPAFRPLARLIFGVLILPCAVVEWMKMKGLVQGRATIVLRTALIALAAVIWLLAGSQLKLD
;
A
#
# COMPACT_ATOMS: atom_id res chain seq x y z
N MET A 1 8.92 22.86 13.04
CA MET A 1 8.35 21.82 13.93
C MET A 1 6.82 21.66 13.71
N LEU A 2 6.32 21.62 12.47
CA LEU A 2 4.85 21.69 12.19
C LEU A 2 4.16 20.32 12.00
N PHE A 3 4.92 19.22 11.87
CA PHE A 3 4.36 17.90 11.52
C PHE A 3 3.81 17.07 12.70
N ARG A 4 3.87 17.62 13.92
CA ARG A 4 3.66 16.84 15.14
C ARG A 4 2.17 16.58 15.45
N ASN A 5 1.26 17.43 14.96
CA ASN A 5 -0.19 17.36 15.19
C ASN A 5 -1.04 17.07 13.93
N LEU A 6 -0.45 16.55 12.85
CA LEU A 6 -1.31 16.12 11.74
C LEU A 6 -2.14 14.89 12.16
N PRO A 7 -3.47 14.93 11.96
CA PRO A 7 -4.33 13.77 12.17
C PRO A 7 -3.73 12.57 11.45
N GLY A 8 -3.72 11.40 12.09
CA GLY A 8 -3.35 10.13 11.45
C GLY A 8 -3.79 9.99 9.99
N PRO A 9 -5.03 10.36 9.61
CA PRO A 9 -5.48 10.31 8.21
C PRO A 9 -4.66 11.15 7.23
N VAL A 10 -4.21 12.33 7.64
CA VAL A 10 -3.48 13.24 6.74
C VAL A 10 -2.06 12.74 6.49
N LYS A 11 -1.42 12.12 7.49
CA LYS A 11 -0.10 11.49 7.31
C LYS A 11 -0.16 10.32 6.34
N LEU A 12 -1.24 9.53 6.42
CA LEU A 12 -1.49 8.40 5.55
C LEU A 12 -1.74 8.88 4.11
N ALA A 13 -2.62 9.86 3.93
CA ALA A 13 -2.90 10.47 2.62
C ALA A 13 -1.64 11.06 1.97
N LEU A 14 -0.81 11.76 2.75
CA LEU A 14 0.48 12.28 2.29
C LEU A 14 1.45 11.16 1.90
N ALA A 15 1.49 10.06 2.65
CA ALA A 15 2.33 8.92 2.32
C ALA A 15 1.88 8.25 1.02
N ILE A 16 0.57 8.07 0.80
CA ILE A 16 0.02 7.54 -0.46
C ILE A 16 0.36 8.47 -1.61
N LEU A 17 0.15 9.78 -1.45
CA LEU A 17 0.46 10.79 -2.47
C LEU A 17 1.96 10.81 -2.82
N ALA A 18 2.84 10.76 -1.81
CA ALA A 18 4.28 10.71 -2.03
C ALA A 18 4.69 9.47 -2.81
N TRP A 19 4.15 8.29 -2.44
CA TRP A 19 4.42 7.06 -3.18
C TRP A 19 3.84 7.07 -4.59
N ALA A 20 2.63 7.59 -4.78
CA ALA A 20 2.03 7.73 -6.10
C ALA A 20 2.89 8.63 -7.01
N LEU A 21 3.41 9.73 -6.48
CA LEU A 21 4.27 10.65 -7.22
C LEU A 21 5.61 9.99 -7.61
N ILE A 22 6.24 9.26 -6.68
CA ILE A 22 7.48 8.52 -6.93
C ILE A 22 7.24 7.50 -8.05
N LEU A 23 6.19 6.68 -7.94
CA LEU A 23 5.88 5.68 -8.95
C LEU A 23 5.53 6.31 -10.30
N TRP A 24 4.84 7.45 -10.30
CA TRP A 24 4.55 8.21 -11.52
C TRP A 24 5.83 8.64 -12.23
N ILE A 25 6.78 9.25 -11.50
CA ILE A 25 8.07 9.68 -12.05
C ILE A 25 8.83 8.48 -12.64
N PHE A 26 8.86 7.35 -11.93
CA PHE A 26 9.49 6.12 -12.43
C PHE A 26 8.80 5.58 -13.69
N THR A 27 7.48 5.70 -13.82
CA THR A 27 6.75 5.24 -15.02
C THR A 27 6.93 6.14 -16.25
N LEU A 28 7.34 7.41 -16.09
CA LEU A 28 7.64 8.31 -17.22
C LEU A 28 9.01 8.00 -17.85
N GLY A 29 9.99 7.61 -17.04
CA GLY A 29 11.34 7.28 -17.52
C GLY A 29 11.50 5.84 -18.02
N TYR A 30 10.74 4.88 -17.47
CA TYR A 30 10.86 3.46 -17.80
C TYR A 30 9.47 2.81 -17.94
N PRO A 31 8.93 2.62 -19.17
CA PRO A 31 7.60 2.02 -19.36
C PRO A 31 7.52 0.56 -18.87
N ALA A 32 8.65 -0.15 -18.85
CA ALA A 32 8.78 -1.50 -18.28
C ALA A 32 8.58 -1.54 -16.74
N PHE A 33 8.62 -0.38 -16.06
CA PHE A 33 8.41 -0.29 -14.61
C PHE A 33 6.93 -0.27 -14.20
N ARG A 34 5.98 -0.08 -15.13
CA ARG A 34 4.53 -0.09 -14.85
C ARG A 34 4.02 -1.32 -14.07
N PRO A 35 4.39 -2.57 -14.42
CA PRO A 35 3.96 -3.74 -13.64
C PRO A 35 4.55 -3.74 -12.23
N LEU A 36 5.81 -3.32 -12.06
CA LEU A 36 6.45 -3.22 -10.76
C LEU A 36 5.79 -2.15 -9.87
N ALA A 37 5.44 -1.00 -10.46
CA ALA A 37 4.74 0.07 -9.77
C ALA A 37 3.37 -0.39 -9.26
N ARG A 38 2.60 -1.11 -10.09
CA ARG A 38 1.31 -1.70 -9.67
C ARG A 38 1.49 -2.73 -8.56
N LEU A 39 2.56 -3.51 -8.58
CA LEU A 39 2.87 -4.48 -7.52
C LEU A 39 3.14 -3.76 -6.20
N ILE A 40 4.04 -2.78 -6.17
CA ILE A 40 4.38 -2.03 -4.96
C ILE A 40 3.14 -1.30 -4.42
N PHE A 41 2.35 -0.68 -5.30
CA PHE A 41 1.15 0.03 -4.89
C PHE A 41 0.05 -0.89 -4.36
N GLY A 42 -0.21 -2.00 -5.06
CA GLY A 42 -1.24 -2.96 -4.68
C GLY A 42 -0.89 -3.80 -3.45
N VAL A 43 0.38 -4.20 -3.30
CA VAL A 43 0.80 -5.18 -2.27
C VAL A 43 1.32 -4.52 -1.00
N LEU A 44 1.90 -3.32 -1.08
CA LEU A 44 2.45 -2.64 0.10
C LEU A 44 1.60 -1.46 0.53
N ILE A 45 1.23 -0.60 -0.41
CA ILE A 45 0.60 0.70 -0.09
C ILE A 45 -0.87 0.51 0.24
N LEU A 46 -1.60 -0.25 -0.57
CA LEU A 46 -3.03 -0.51 -0.39
C LEU A 46 -3.36 -1.21 0.93
N PRO A 47 -2.73 -2.34 1.31
CA PRO A 47 -2.96 -2.97 2.61
C PRO A 47 -2.50 -2.10 3.79
N CYS A 48 -1.41 -1.33 3.65
CA CYS A 48 -1.05 -0.34 4.67
C CYS A 48 -2.15 0.72 4.87
N ALA A 49 -2.75 1.18 3.78
CA ALA A 49 -3.82 2.17 3.84
C ALA A 49 -5.08 1.61 4.49
N VAL A 50 -5.46 0.37 4.15
CA VAL A 50 -6.61 -0.32 4.75
C VAL A 50 -6.43 -0.49 6.26
N VAL A 51 -5.27 -0.97 6.72
CA VAL A 51 -5.03 -1.16 8.17
C VAL A 51 -5.07 0.15 8.94
N GLU A 52 -4.44 1.18 8.39
CA GLU A 52 -4.38 2.47 9.07
C GLU A 52 -5.75 3.18 9.02
N TRP A 53 -6.57 2.95 7.98
CA TRP A 53 -8.00 3.33 7.96
C TRP A 53 -8.83 2.59 9.02
N MET A 54 -8.63 1.27 9.17
CA MET A 54 -9.30 0.48 10.22
C MET A 54 -8.91 0.95 11.64
N LYS A 55 -7.66 1.37 11.82
CA LYS A 55 -7.18 1.99 13.06
C LYS A 55 -7.86 3.34 13.32
N MET A 56 -8.09 4.16 12.29
CA MET A 56 -8.82 5.44 12.43
C MET A 56 -10.30 5.24 12.76
N LYS A 57 -10.92 4.19 12.22
CA LYS A 57 -12.29 3.77 12.57
C LYS A 57 -12.41 3.25 14.01
N GLY A 58 -11.30 3.09 14.73
CA GLY A 58 -11.28 2.49 16.07
C GLY A 58 -11.52 0.98 16.07
N LEU A 59 -11.58 0.34 14.90
CA LEU A 59 -11.85 -1.10 14.76
C LEU A 59 -10.66 -1.95 15.25
N VAL A 60 -9.45 -1.38 15.25
CA VAL A 60 -8.21 -2.12 15.55
C VAL A 60 -7.21 -1.21 16.25
N GLN A 61 -6.78 -1.56 17.47
CA GLN A 61 -5.73 -0.86 18.21
C GLN A 61 -4.70 -1.83 18.80
N GLY A 62 -3.48 -1.33 19.05
CA GLY A 62 -2.41 -2.09 19.72
C GLY A 62 -1.77 -3.17 18.85
N ARG A 63 -1.44 -4.33 19.44
CA ARG A 63 -0.77 -5.46 18.75
C ARG A 63 -1.56 -6.00 17.57
N ALA A 64 -2.90 -5.91 17.62
CA ALA A 64 -3.78 -6.36 16.55
C ALA A 64 -3.54 -5.59 15.24
N THR A 65 -3.12 -4.32 15.30
CA THR A 65 -2.78 -3.53 14.10
C THR A 65 -1.58 -4.12 13.36
N ILE A 66 -0.55 -4.58 14.08
CA ILE A 66 0.66 -5.15 13.48
C ILE A 66 0.33 -6.49 12.82
N VAL A 67 -0.39 -7.36 13.52
CA VAL A 67 -0.82 -8.68 13.01
C VAL A 67 -1.73 -8.52 11.79
N LEU A 68 -2.64 -7.55 11.82
CA LEU A 68 -3.53 -7.30 10.69
C LEU A 68 -2.74 -6.75 9.49
N ARG A 69 -1.73 -5.90 9.71
CA ARG A 69 -0.86 -5.37 8.65
C ARG A 69 -0.08 -6.48 7.97
N THR A 70 0.54 -7.36 8.74
CA THR A 70 1.27 -8.50 8.18
C THR A 70 0.33 -9.48 7.48
N ALA A 71 -0.86 -9.75 8.04
CA ALA A 71 -1.85 -10.60 7.40
C ALA A 71 -2.35 -10.02 6.06
N LEU A 72 -2.62 -8.72 6.00
CA LEU A 72 -3.06 -8.04 4.78
C LEU A 72 -1.96 -7.96 3.72
N ILE A 73 -0.70 -7.74 4.11
CA ILE A 73 0.44 -7.79 3.19
C ILE A 73 0.64 -9.22 2.65
N ALA A 74 0.55 -10.24 3.51
CA ALA A 74 0.64 -11.64 3.09
C ALA A 74 -0.50 -12.01 2.13
N LEU A 75 -1.74 -11.62 2.44
CA LEU A 75 -2.90 -11.81 1.55
C LEU A 75 -2.70 -11.10 0.22
N ALA A 76 -2.28 -9.83 0.23
CA ALA A 76 -2.06 -9.07 -0.99
C ALA A 76 -0.93 -9.69 -1.85
N ALA A 77 0.12 -10.21 -1.22
CA ALA A 77 1.19 -10.93 -1.92
C ALA A 77 0.71 -12.25 -2.54
N VAL A 78 -0.12 -13.03 -1.82
CA VAL A 78 -0.72 -14.27 -2.34
C VAL A 78 -1.69 -13.97 -3.49
N ILE A 79 -2.55 -12.97 -3.34
CA ILE A 79 -3.48 -12.53 -4.40
C ILE A 79 -2.68 -12.07 -5.63
N TRP A 80 -1.57 -11.36 -5.44
CA TRP A 80 -0.71 -10.95 -6.55
C TRP A 80 -0.02 -12.13 -7.24
N LEU A 81 0.44 -13.14 -6.49
CA LEU A 81 1.00 -14.37 -7.07
C LEU A 81 -0.05 -15.12 -7.90
N LEU A 82 -1.28 -15.23 -7.39
CA LEU A 82 -2.40 -15.85 -8.11
C LEU A 82 -2.79 -15.03 -9.35
N ALA A 83 -2.91 -13.71 -9.22
CA ALA A 83 -3.22 -12.82 -10.34
C ALA A 83 -2.09 -12.77 -11.40
N GLY A 84 -0.84 -12.86 -10.97
CA GLY A 84 0.33 -12.96 -11.86
C GLY A 84 0.45 -14.31 -12.55
N SER A 85 -0.03 -15.39 -11.93
CA SER A 85 -0.05 -16.73 -12.53
C SER A 85 -1.10 -16.87 -13.64
N GLN A 86 -2.18 -16.09 -13.60
CA GLN A 86 -3.19 -16.00 -14.68
C GLN A 86 -2.68 -15.24 -15.91
N LEU A 87 -1.55 -14.53 -15.83
CA LEU A 87 -0.97 -13.79 -16.95
C LEU A 87 0.02 -14.61 -17.79
N LYS A 88 0.20 -15.90 -17.47
CA LYS A 88 1.21 -16.79 -18.08
C LYS A 88 0.61 -17.96 -18.86
N LEU A 89 -0.71 -17.95 -19.07
CA LEU A 89 -1.47 -18.92 -19.85
C LEU A 89 -2.25 -18.21 -20.96
N ASP A 90 -1.52 -17.51 -21.84
CA ASP A 90 -1.91 -17.21 -23.23
C ASP A 90 -0.65 -16.92 -24.04
#